data_AF-A0A956VAT2-F1
#
_entry.id   AF-A0A956VAT2-F1
#
_cell.length_a   1.000
_cell.length_b   1.000
_cell.length_c   1.000
_cell.angle_alpha   90.00
_cell.angle_beta   90.00
_cell.angle_gamma   90.00
#
_symmetry.space_group_name_H-M   'P 1'
#
loop_
_entity.id
_entity.type
_entity.pdbx_description
1 polymer ?
#
loop_
_entity_poly.entity_id
_entity_poly.type
_entity_poly.pdbx_seq_one_letter_code
_entity_poly.pdbx_strand_id
1 'polypeptide(L)'
;MELFNPHLIWQDKQAYLNFVKLRERPSVAGLPFLGYLNDREAYRLPYGINYNEKTLAILESLAVDLGGKLDMGYYPKINLFESSEVILEIIDWQDIHFVLILSSYKNKTILIQSVLEAIVLGHLY
;
A
#
# COMPACT_ATOMS: atom_id res chain seq x y z
N MET A 1 13.68 -17.36 -0.24
CA MET A 1 12.35 -16.87 0.18
C MET A 1 11.41 -17.21 -0.95
N GLU A 2 10.69 -18.33 -0.84
CA GLU A 2 9.78 -18.77 -1.90
C GLU A 2 8.71 -17.71 -2.14
N LEU A 3 8.55 -17.31 -3.40
CA LEU A 3 7.51 -16.40 -3.82
C LEU A 3 6.17 -17.09 -3.57
N PHE A 4 5.39 -16.48 -2.68
CA PHE A 4 4.02 -16.81 -2.37
C PHE A 4 3.21 -17.08 -3.66
N ASN A 5 2.70 -18.31 -3.84
CA ASN A 5 1.77 -18.65 -4.92
C ASN A 5 0.34 -18.74 -4.36
N PRO A 6 -0.47 -17.67 -4.47
CA PRO A 6 -1.81 -17.62 -3.88
C PRO A 6 -2.77 -18.68 -4.46
N HIS A 7 -2.50 -19.20 -5.66
CA HIS A 7 -3.36 -20.19 -6.32
C HIS A 7 -3.34 -21.58 -5.64
N LEU A 8 -2.28 -21.90 -4.87
CA LEU A 8 -2.17 -23.19 -4.17
C LEU A 8 -2.91 -23.19 -2.83
N ILE A 9 -3.21 -22.02 -2.26
CA ILE A 9 -3.85 -21.90 -0.95
C ILE A 9 -5.36 -22.21 -1.02
N TRP A 10 -5.98 -22.01 -2.18
CA TRP A 10 -7.44 -22.05 -2.30
C TRP A 10 -8.01 -23.48 -2.28
N GLN A 11 -7.16 -24.50 -2.42
CA GLN A 11 -7.58 -25.92 -2.45
C GLN A 11 -6.94 -26.78 -1.36
N ASP A 12 -5.94 -26.28 -0.63
CA ASP A 12 -5.27 -27.00 0.45
C ASP A 12 -5.48 -26.30 1.80
N LYS A 13 -6.30 -26.94 2.64
CA LYS A 13 -6.62 -26.48 4.00
C LYS A 13 -5.36 -26.33 4.86
N GLN A 14 -4.38 -27.22 4.73
CA GLN A 14 -3.17 -27.17 5.55
C GLN A 14 -2.22 -26.06 5.08
N ALA A 15 -2.14 -25.83 3.77
CA ALA A 15 -1.44 -24.68 3.21
C ALA A 15 -2.07 -23.35 3.67
N TYR A 16 -3.40 -23.27 3.69
CA TYR A 16 -4.12 -22.12 4.24
C TYR A 16 -3.85 -21.91 5.73
N LEU A 17 -3.92 -22.97 6.55
CA LEU A 17 -3.64 -22.86 7.99
C LEU A 17 -2.20 -22.43 8.27
N ASN A 18 -1.24 -22.88 7.46
CA ASN A 18 0.15 -22.44 7.56
C ASN A 18 0.32 -20.96 7.15
N PHE A 19 -0.38 -20.52 6.10
CA PHE A 19 -0.40 -19.11 5.71
C PHE A 19 -1.03 -18.20 6.77
N VAL A 20 -2.15 -18.60 7.36
CA VAL A 20 -2.83 -17.81 8.41
C VAL A 20 -1.93 -17.62 9.63
N LYS A 21 -1.12 -18.62 10.00
CA LYS A 21 -0.13 -18.49 11.08
C LYS A 21 0.97 -17.48 10.78
N LEU A 22 1.22 -17.16 9.51
CA LEU A 22 2.20 -16.17 9.06
C LEU A 22 1.62 -14.76 8.89
N ARG A 23 0.32 -14.56 9.20
CA ARG A 23 -0.36 -13.25 9.11
C ARG A 23 0.00 -12.28 10.24
N GLU A 24 0.70 -12.73 11.28
CA GLU A 24 1.29 -11.81 12.24
C GLU A 24 2.46 -11.07 11.58
N ARG A 25 2.15 -9.87 11.05
CA ARG A 25 3.13 -8.96 10.49
C ARG A 25 3.37 -7.81 11.47
N PRO A 26 4.63 -7.36 11.61
CA PRO A 26 4.92 -6.16 12.38
C PRO A 26 4.28 -4.93 11.70
N SER A 27 3.96 -3.92 12.51
CA SER A 27 3.60 -2.60 11.98
C SER A 27 4.71 -2.05 11.10
N VAL A 28 4.35 -1.39 10.02
CA VAL A 28 5.29 -0.67 9.14
C VAL A 28 5.09 0.82 9.36
N ALA A 29 6.17 1.54 9.68
CA ALA A 29 6.13 2.96 10.04
C ALA A 29 5.10 3.30 11.13
N GLY A 30 4.90 2.39 12.10
CA GLY A 30 3.90 2.55 13.16
C GLY A 30 2.45 2.33 12.73
N LEU A 31 2.19 2.07 11.44
CA LEU A 31 0.86 1.75 10.95
C LEU A 31 0.53 0.27 11.19
N PRO A 32 -0.66 -0.05 11.74
CA PRO A 32 -1.05 -1.42 12.01
C PRO A 32 -1.36 -2.15 10.70
N PHE A 33 -0.85 -3.38 10.58
CA PHE A 33 -1.20 -4.30 9.51
C PHE A 33 -2.66 -4.74 9.64
N LEU A 34 -3.42 -4.65 8.54
CA LEU A 34 -4.82 -5.06 8.50
C LEU A 34 -5.03 -6.45 7.91
N GLY A 35 -4.13 -6.89 7.03
CA GLY A 35 -4.28 -8.16 6.32
C GLY A 35 -3.75 -8.09 4.90
N TYR A 36 -4.16 -9.06 4.09
CA TYR A 36 -3.81 -9.13 2.68
C TYR A 36 -5.02 -8.84 1.80
N LEU A 37 -4.82 -8.04 0.75
CA LEU A 37 -5.73 -7.97 -0.37
C LEU A 37 -5.01 -8.50 -1.61
N ASN A 38 -5.44 -9.66 -2.11
CA ASN A 38 -4.72 -10.43 -3.14
C ASN A 38 -3.27 -10.70 -2.72
N ASP A 39 -2.30 -10.18 -3.47
CA ASP A 39 -0.86 -10.30 -3.28
C ASP A 39 -0.24 -9.10 -2.52
N ARG A 40 -1.08 -8.21 -1.97
CA ARG A 40 -0.65 -6.97 -1.31
C ARG A 40 -0.94 -6.95 0.18
N GLU A 41 -0.05 -6.31 0.92
CA GLU A 41 -0.19 -6.05 2.35
C GLU A 41 -0.99 -4.76 2.55
N ALA A 42 -2.01 -4.80 3.41
CA ALA A 42 -2.84 -3.66 3.76
C ALA A 42 -2.43 -3.06 5.11
N TYR A 43 -2.28 -1.73 5.19
CA TYR A 43 -1.92 -1.00 6.41
C TYR A 43 -2.90 0.14 6.67
N ARG A 44 -3.42 0.25 7.90
CA ARG A 44 -4.42 1.28 8.26
C ARG A 44 -3.77 2.65 8.35
N LEU A 45 -4.36 3.63 7.67
CA LEU A 45 -4.00 5.03 7.85
C LEU A 45 -4.66 5.61 9.11
N PRO A 46 -4.00 6.56 9.80
CA PRO A 46 -4.54 7.14 11.02
C PRO A 46 -5.63 8.20 10.79
N TYR A 47 -5.87 8.59 9.54
CA TYR A 47 -6.84 9.62 9.14
C TYR A 47 -7.42 9.34 7.75
N GLY A 48 -8.55 9.97 7.46
CA GLY A 48 -9.11 10.05 6.11
C GLY A 48 -8.34 11.00 5.23
N ILE A 49 -8.42 10.79 3.92
CA ILE A 49 -7.67 11.56 2.93
C ILE A 49 -8.61 12.57 2.28
N ASN A 50 -8.16 13.82 2.19
CA ASN A 50 -8.81 14.82 1.35
C ASN A 50 -8.04 14.94 0.03
N TYR A 51 -8.58 14.37 -1.03
CA TYR A 51 -8.02 14.52 -2.36
C TYR A 51 -8.38 15.89 -2.94
N ASN A 52 -7.38 16.77 -2.96
CA ASN A 52 -7.41 18.07 -3.61
C ASN A 52 -6.18 18.22 -4.53
N GLU A 53 -6.11 19.30 -5.31
CA GLU A 53 -4.99 19.54 -6.25
C GLU A 53 -3.62 19.47 -5.56
N LYS A 54 -3.51 19.96 -4.33
CA LYS A 54 -2.27 19.98 -3.57
C LYS A 54 -1.86 18.58 -3.13
N THR A 55 -2.77 17.82 -2.53
CA THR A 55 -2.52 16.43 -2.12
C THR A 55 -2.09 15.60 -3.32
N LEU A 56 -2.77 15.76 -4.46
CA LEU A 56 -2.44 15.04 -5.69
C LEU A 56 -1.06 15.44 -6.23
N ALA A 57 -0.74 16.73 -6.29
CA ALA A 57 0.57 17.20 -6.75
C ALA A 57 1.74 16.67 -5.88
N ILE A 58 1.55 16.58 -4.57
CA ILE A 58 2.56 16.02 -3.67
C ILE A 58 2.71 14.51 -3.89
N LEU A 59 1.60 13.78 -4.08
CA LEU A 59 1.63 12.36 -4.40
C LEU A 59 2.25 12.07 -5.78
N GLU A 60 2.05 12.95 -6.76
CA GLU A 60 2.70 12.87 -8.07
C GLU A 60 4.20 13.06 -7.95
N SER A 61 4.66 14.07 -7.19
CA SER A 61 6.08 14.28 -6.92
C SER A 61 6.71 13.06 -6.24
N LEU A 62 6.03 12.51 -5.22
CA LEU A 62 6.47 11.29 -4.55
C LEU A 62 6.59 10.11 -5.52
N ALA A 63 5.62 9.95 -6.43
CA ALA A 63 5.68 8.88 -7.42
C ALA A 63 6.91 9.02 -8.33
N VAL A 64 7.22 10.25 -8.77
CA VAL A 64 8.41 10.54 -9.58
C VAL A 64 9.70 10.21 -8.83
N ASP A 65 9.81 10.62 -7.56
CA ASP A 65 10.97 10.34 -6.71
C ASP A 65 11.21 8.83 -6.50
N LEU A 66 10.13 8.05 -6.53
CA LEU A 66 10.17 6.58 -6.44
C LEU A 66 10.44 5.89 -7.80
N GLY A 67 10.67 6.65 -8.88
CA GLY A 67 10.87 6.11 -10.23
C GLY A 67 9.60 5.60 -10.88
N GLY A 68 8.47 6.26 -10.58
CA GLY A 68 7.15 5.87 -11.06
C GLY A 68 6.24 7.05 -11.40
N LYS A 69 4.96 6.72 -11.61
CA LYS A 69 3.89 7.69 -11.87
C LYS A 69 2.66 7.40 -11.01
N LEU A 70 1.91 8.47 -10.73
CA LEU A 70 0.60 8.37 -10.08
C LEU A 70 -0.49 8.16 -11.14
N ASP A 71 -1.25 7.08 -11.03
CA ASP A 71 -2.46 6.83 -11.83
C ASP A 71 -3.71 7.11 -10.98
N MET A 72 -4.53 8.08 -11.40
CA MET A 72 -5.71 8.56 -10.67
C MET A 72 -6.99 7.83 -11.11
N GLY A 73 -7.07 6.52 -10.84
CA GLY A 73 -8.31 5.75 -11.05
C GLY A 73 -9.37 6.07 -9.98
N TYR A 74 -10.19 5.08 -9.61
CA TYR A 74 -11.07 5.19 -8.43
C TYR A 74 -10.30 5.49 -7.14
N TYR A 75 -9.07 4.98 -7.08
CA TYR A 75 -8.12 5.16 -5.99
C TYR A 75 -6.74 5.46 -6.60
N PRO A 76 -5.95 6.40 -6.04
CA PRO A 76 -4.61 6.70 -6.54
C PRO A 76 -3.66 5.51 -6.41
N LYS A 77 -2.86 5.29 -7.46
CA LYS A 77 -1.91 4.18 -7.57
C LYS A 77 -0.54 4.68 -7.97
N ILE A 78 0.52 4.19 -7.34
CA ILE A 78 1.90 4.43 -7.80
C ILE A 78 2.37 3.21 -8.58
N ASN A 79 2.69 3.44 -9.85
CA ASN A 79 3.23 2.43 -10.76
C ASN A 79 4.69 2.74 -11.08
N LEU A 80 5.58 1.75 -11.01
CA LEU A 80 6.97 1.91 -11.44
C LEU A 80 7.06 2.04 -12.96
N PHE A 81 7.94 2.92 -13.46
CA PHE A 81 8.12 3.10 -14.90
C PHE A 81 8.68 1.83 -15.57
N GLU A 82 9.66 1.17 -14.95
CA GLU A 82 10.39 0.05 -15.57
C GLU A 82 9.55 -1.22 -15.71
N SER A 83 8.67 -1.50 -14.74
CA SER A 83 7.91 -2.76 -14.67
C SER A 83 6.41 -2.58 -14.89
N SER A 84 5.89 -1.34 -14.94
CA SER A 84 4.46 -1.05 -14.85
C SER A 84 3.78 -1.68 -13.62
N GLU A 85 4.58 -2.04 -12.62
CA GLU A 85 4.12 -2.71 -11.42
C GLU A 85 3.54 -1.69 -10.45
N VAL A 86 2.33 -1.95 -9.96
CA VAL A 86 1.70 -1.15 -8.90
C VAL A 86 2.35 -1.51 -7.57
N ILE A 87 3.15 -0.59 -7.03
CA ILE A 87 3.80 -0.78 -5.73
C ILE A 87 2.92 -0.29 -4.56
N LEU A 88 2.00 0.64 -4.83
CA LEU A 88 1.12 1.24 -3.85
C LEU A 88 -0.27 1.53 -4.45
N GLU A 89 -1.32 1.27 -3.68
CA GLU A 89 -2.68 1.77 -3.92
C GLU A 89 -3.24 2.33 -2.62
N ILE A 90 -3.86 3.52 -2.68
CA ILE A 90 -4.36 4.23 -1.50
C ILE A 90 -5.88 4.17 -1.49
N ILE A 91 -6.47 3.45 -0.53
CA ILE A 91 -7.91 3.22 -0.44
C ILE A 91 -8.48 4.00 0.74
N ASP A 92 -9.50 4.82 0.49
CA ASP A 92 -10.08 5.74 1.46
C ASP A 92 -11.60 5.55 1.65
N TRP A 93 -12.04 4.35 2.03
CA TRP A 93 -13.45 4.14 2.39
C TRP A 93 -13.88 5.01 3.58
N GLN A 94 -15.15 5.44 3.59
CA GLN A 94 -15.65 6.48 4.50
C GLN A 94 -15.30 6.29 5.99
N ASP A 95 -15.19 5.05 6.46
CA ASP A 95 -14.87 4.75 7.87
C ASP A 95 -13.52 4.03 8.08
N ILE A 96 -12.86 3.60 7.00
CA ILE A 96 -11.61 2.83 7.07
C ILE A 96 -10.73 3.19 5.87
N HIS A 97 -9.58 3.80 6.17
CA HIS A 97 -8.58 4.17 5.19
C HIS A 97 -7.35 3.29 5.35
N PHE A 98 -6.80 2.82 4.24
CA PHE A 98 -5.62 1.96 4.26
C PHE A 98 -4.86 2.02 2.93
N VAL A 99 -3.57 1.67 2.98
CA VAL A 99 -2.73 1.52 1.79
C VAL A 99 -2.44 0.06 1.53
N LEU A 100 -2.40 -0.31 0.25
CA LEU A 100 -1.97 -1.62 -0.23
C LEU A 100 -0.55 -1.52 -0.76
N ILE A 101 0.37 -2.29 -0.21
CA ILE A 101 1.77 -2.35 -0.66
C ILE A 101 2.03 -3.71 -1.26
N LEU A 102 2.68 -3.71 -2.42
CA LEU A 102 3.14 -4.95 -3.04
C LEU A 102 4.07 -5.72 -2.09
N SER A 103 3.79 -7.01 -1.91
CA SER A 103 4.53 -7.84 -0.93
C SER A 103 6.03 -7.92 -1.21
N SER A 104 6.44 -7.88 -2.49
CA SER A 104 7.84 -7.96 -2.94
C SER A 104 8.62 -6.64 -2.78
N TYR A 105 7.95 -5.51 -2.53
CA TYR A 105 8.61 -4.22 -2.38
C TYR A 105 9.44 -4.18 -1.09
N LYS A 106 10.74 -3.86 -1.18
CA LYS A 106 11.67 -4.00 -0.05
C LYS A 106 11.58 -2.85 0.97
N ASN A 107 11.35 -1.62 0.50
CA ASN A 107 11.49 -0.41 1.33
C ASN A 107 10.15 0.09 1.89
N LYS A 108 9.29 -0.83 2.35
CA LYS A 108 7.90 -0.53 2.76
C LYS A 108 7.80 0.58 3.82
N THR A 109 8.70 0.58 4.80
CA THR A 109 8.72 1.60 5.86
C THR A 109 8.91 3.00 5.29
N ILE A 110 9.92 3.18 4.44
CA ILE A 110 10.23 4.47 3.83
C ILE A 110 9.05 4.92 2.95
N LEU A 111 8.50 4.00 2.15
CA LEU A 111 7.33 4.29 1.31
C LEU A 111 6.14 4.79 2.14
N ILE A 112 5.79 4.10 3.24
CA ILE A 112 4.67 4.54 4.09
C ILE A 112 4.97 5.91 4.71
N GLN A 113 6.18 6.13 5.21
CA GLN A 113 6.54 7.42 5.81
C GLN A 113 6.39 8.56 4.81
N SER A 114 6.92 8.41 3.60
CA SER A 114 6.80 9.42 2.55
C SER A 114 5.35 9.67 2.12
N VAL A 115 4.51 8.63 2.08
CA VAL A 115 3.07 8.78 1.79
C VAL A 115 2.36 9.55 2.91
N LEU A 116 2.64 9.23 4.18
CA LEU A 116 2.05 9.93 5.31
C LEU A 116 2.44 11.42 5.28
N GLU A 117 3.71 11.72 5.06
CA GLU A 117 4.21 13.09 4.91
C GLU A 117 3.52 13.81 3.76
N ALA A 118 3.40 13.16 2.60
CA ALA A 118 2.73 13.73 1.43
C ALA A 118 1.27 14.11 1.73
N ILE A 119 0.54 13.22 2.40
CA ILE A 119 -0.86 13.47 2.77
C ILE A 119 -0.95 14.59 3.82
N VAL A 120 -0.14 14.55 4.88
CA VAL A 120 -0.13 15.60 5.92
C VAL A 120 0.15 16.98 5.34
N LEU A 121 1.14 17.10 4.46
CA LEU A 121 1.46 18.37 3.79
C LEU A 121 0.31 18.88 2.91
N GLY A 122 -0.46 17.98 2.31
CA GLY A 122 -1.70 18.29 1.59
C GLY A 122 -2.82 18.82 2.49
N HIS A 123 -2.89 18.40 3.75
CA HIS A 123 -3.95 18.77 4.71
C HIS A 123 -3.70 20.06 5.50
N LEU A 124 -2.44 20.48 5.72
CA LEU A 124 -2.09 21.56 6.66
C LEU A 124 -2.41 22.99 6.19
N TYR A 125 -3.09 23.19 5.05
CA TYR A 125 -3.44 24.51 4.53
C TYR A 125 -4.82 24.50 3.86
#